data_AF-A0A7E4V9Q0-F1
#
_entry.id   AF-A0A7E4V9Q0-F1
#
_cell.length_a   1.000
_cell.length_b   1.000
_cell.length_c   1.000
_cell.angle_alpha   90.00
_cell.angle_beta   90.00
_cell.angle_gamma   90.00
#
_symmetry.space_group_name_H-M   'P 1'
#
loop_
_entity.id
_entity.type
_entity.pdbx_description
1 polymer ?
#
loop_
_entity_poly.entity_id
_entity_poly.type
_entity_poly.pdbx_seq_one_letter_code
_entity_poly.pdbx_strand_id
1 'polypeptide(L)'
;MPSTPLILYGTETGTARDSAEALVEALRICDLNPRLSGFDEIEFSSLPDEDIIVAVVATSGQGQVPSNMREFWRKMLARNLPANFFSKTKFAIAALGDSNYSEFNFAGKKFYRRMLGLGATELTPIVLCDDQHQNGADDGIEKFKIAVIDELLASKLYPEMVAFDSEKQLPPKYVIRYVDEVTAEEKEELAKAAEAASIGSDFFFLEVKHNERVTDEDHFQDTRLITFANDGHAYNPGDVAQVQPVNLSESVDLVLDSLKIDAQTLDREFYLEKSSPHGLLPPAHIIEYPTTLRKCFHNLFDIQGIPNRAFFKHLSRIATNPMEKERLIELADLNNLDDYLDYARQPRRSMAEVLRDFHATAPIIPIPRLFEMFPTIRTRSFSIASSHAASPQALQLLVARVEFKRRYRLPARFGLCSNFLARLSIGTRVAIRFKEGTMDFNTPQGVTKVCIATGTGVAPFRSVIAEAYANGDHMPIMLFFGCRGRALDYYFGDEWPNYSNAVVQPAFSRDSSKKVYVQDVLRENTALLGRFIGQNRVTFYVAGSSGQMPKDVRTALSDIVTNAGISSDGPGLVAKMELARLLQFETWF
;
A
#
# COMPACT_ATOMS: atom_id res chain seq x y z
N MET A 1 27.49 9.89 25.42
CA MET A 1 26.29 9.05 25.64
C MET A 1 26.00 8.37 24.32
N PRO A 2 25.54 7.10 24.31
CA PRO A 2 25.17 6.44 23.05
C PRO A 2 24.11 7.27 22.33
N SER A 3 24.10 7.20 20.99
CA SER A 3 23.04 7.83 20.21
C SER A 3 21.70 7.17 20.56
N THR A 4 20.63 7.95 20.58
CA THR A 4 19.26 7.39 20.71
C THR A 4 19.04 6.38 19.58
N PRO A 5 18.32 5.26 19.82
CA PRO A 5 18.13 4.24 18.78
C PRO A 5 17.55 4.81 17.50
N LEU A 6 18.05 4.34 16.36
CA LEU A 6 17.51 4.66 15.04
C LEU A 6 16.49 3.58 14.64
N ILE A 7 15.25 3.99 14.41
CA ILE A 7 14.16 3.15 13.92
C ILE A 7 13.98 3.43 12.42
N LEU A 8 14.18 2.41 11.60
CA LEU A 8 14.01 2.47 10.15
C LEU A 8 12.74 1.75 9.71
N TYR A 9 12.08 2.24 8.67
CA TYR A 9 10.96 1.54 8.04
C TYR A 9 11.10 1.45 6.52
N GLY A 10 10.93 0.23 6.00
CA GLY A 10 10.78 -0.06 4.58
C GLY A 10 9.32 -0.40 4.29
N THR A 11 8.62 0.46 3.56
CA THR A 11 7.18 0.35 3.35
C THR A 11 6.74 0.68 1.94
N GLU A 12 5.72 -0.02 1.47
CA GLU A 12 5.10 0.22 0.16
C GLU A 12 3.72 0.85 0.32
N THR A 13 2.94 0.35 1.28
CA THR A 13 1.56 0.78 1.53
C THR A 13 1.39 1.47 2.88
N GLY A 14 2.44 1.60 3.71
CA GLY A 14 2.41 2.30 5.00
C GLY A 14 2.42 1.38 6.24
N THR A 15 2.12 0.08 6.12
CA THR A 15 2.01 -0.81 7.30
C THR A 15 3.30 -0.89 8.12
N ALA A 16 4.47 -1.05 7.47
CA ALA A 16 5.75 -1.05 8.20
C ALA A 16 6.06 0.29 8.90
N ARG A 17 5.55 1.41 8.36
CA ARG A 17 5.70 2.74 8.99
C ARG A 17 4.86 2.80 10.26
N ASP A 18 3.58 2.41 10.19
CA ASP A 18 2.70 2.40 11.36
C ASP A 18 3.25 1.50 12.48
N SER A 19 3.78 0.32 12.12
CA SER A 19 4.42 -0.58 13.10
C SER A 19 5.69 0.04 13.72
N ALA A 20 6.48 0.77 12.94
CA ALA A 20 7.65 1.49 13.44
C ALA A 20 7.24 2.68 14.34
N GLU A 21 6.20 3.43 13.98
CA GLU A 21 5.61 4.49 14.82
C GLU A 21 5.12 3.91 16.15
N ALA A 22 4.45 2.75 16.14
CA ALA A 22 4.01 2.06 17.36
C ALA A 22 5.17 1.60 18.25
N LEU A 23 6.31 1.19 17.68
CA LEU A 23 7.53 0.89 18.45
C LEU A 23 8.12 2.16 19.06
N VAL A 24 8.17 3.27 18.31
CA VAL A 24 8.63 4.57 18.82
C VAL A 24 7.79 5.00 20.01
N GLU A 25 6.46 4.89 19.93
CA GLU A 25 5.57 5.19 21.05
C GLU A 25 5.84 4.30 22.26
N ALA A 26 6.06 3.00 22.06
CA ALA A 26 6.37 2.09 23.14
C ALA A 26 7.70 2.41 23.82
N LEU A 27 8.72 2.81 23.06
CA LEU A 27 10.01 3.25 23.62
C LEU A 27 9.89 4.60 24.35
N ARG A 28 9.03 5.51 23.89
CA ARG A 28 8.74 6.77 24.62
C ARG A 28 8.03 6.55 25.94
N ILE A 29 7.17 5.53 26.03
CA ILE A 29 6.61 5.08 27.31
C ILE A 29 7.73 4.65 28.25
N CYS A 30 8.77 3.99 27.73
CA CYS A 30 9.99 3.66 28.46
C CYS A 30 10.96 4.84 28.69
N ASP A 31 10.53 6.11 28.49
CA ASP A 31 11.37 7.32 28.61
C ASP A 31 12.55 7.40 27.63
N LEU A 32 12.52 6.62 26.55
CA LEU A 32 13.50 6.66 25.48
C LEU A 32 12.91 7.39 24.26
N ASN A 33 13.64 8.36 23.70
CA ASN A 33 13.20 9.13 22.52
C ASN A 33 13.98 8.70 21.26
N PRO A 34 13.57 7.62 20.58
CA PRO A 34 14.26 7.16 19.38
C PRO A 34 14.02 8.09 18.18
N ARG A 35 14.91 8.02 17.19
CA ARG A 35 14.72 8.66 15.88
C ARG A 35 13.98 7.72 14.95
N LEU A 36 12.99 8.22 14.21
CA LEU A 36 12.28 7.48 13.18
C LEU A 36 12.66 8.03 11.81
N SER A 37 12.95 7.14 10.85
CA SER A 37 13.30 7.55 9.48
C SER A 37 12.87 6.50 8.45
N GLY A 38 12.42 6.94 7.28
CA GLY A 38 12.38 6.11 6.09
C GLY A 38 13.80 5.78 5.61
N PHE A 39 13.96 4.69 4.85
CA PHE A 39 15.25 4.35 4.24
C PHE A 39 15.71 5.35 3.16
N ASP A 40 14.78 6.14 2.63
CA ASP A 40 14.97 7.23 1.67
C ASP A 40 15.24 8.59 2.32
N GLU A 41 14.98 8.71 3.63
CA GLU A 41 15.16 9.95 4.39
C GLU A 41 16.52 9.99 5.15
N ILE A 42 17.16 8.84 5.34
CA ILE A 42 18.42 8.73 6.09
C ILE A 42 19.65 8.87 5.18
N GLU A 43 20.65 9.61 5.65
CA GLU A 43 21.93 9.70 4.98
C GLU A 43 22.73 8.39 5.17
N PHE A 44 22.98 7.66 4.09
CA PHE A 44 23.68 6.37 4.15
C PHE A 44 25.07 6.45 4.82
N SER A 45 25.75 7.60 4.69
CA SER A 45 27.07 7.86 5.27
C SER A 45 27.09 7.85 6.79
N SER A 46 25.97 8.20 7.44
CA SER A 46 25.91 8.36 8.90
C SER A 46 25.68 7.05 9.65
N LEU A 47 25.32 5.98 8.93
CA LEU A 47 24.90 4.72 9.54
C LEU A 47 25.96 3.98 10.36
N PRO A 48 27.26 3.97 10.00
CA PRO A 48 28.30 3.35 10.83
C PRO A 48 28.44 3.93 12.23
N ASP A 49 27.93 5.15 12.45
CA ASP A 49 27.97 5.85 13.74
C ASP A 49 26.81 5.46 14.67
N GLU A 50 25.87 4.65 14.18
CA GLU A 50 24.70 4.22 14.96
C GLU A 50 25.02 2.99 15.81
N ASP A 51 24.83 3.13 17.14
CA ASP A 51 25.01 2.03 18.09
C ASP A 51 23.88 0.99 17.95
N ILE A 52 22.63 1.46 17.77
CA ILE A 52 21.43 0.63 17.68
C ILE A 52 20.61 1.00 16.43
N ILE A 53 20.37 0.03 15.55
CA ILE A 53 19.44 0.14 14.43
C ILE A 53 18.32 -0.89 14.57
N VAL A 54 17.08 -0.43 14.67
CA VAL A 54 15.90 -1.31 14.63
C VAL A 54 15.15 -1.05 13.34
N ALA A 55 14.80 -2.09 12.58
CA ALA A 55 14.13 -1.91 11.30
C ALA A 55 12.84 -2.74 11.18
N VAL A 56 11.80 -2.11 10.63
CA VAL A 56 10.58 -2.81 10.19
C VAL A 56 10.54 -2.80 8.66
N VAL A 57 10.63 -3.97 8.03
CA VAL A 57 10.80 -4.08 6.57
C VAL A 57 9.71 -4.94 5.95
N ALA A 58 8.84 -4.33 5.16
CA ALA A 58 7.87 -5.05 4.34
C ALA A 58 8.50 -5.69 3.10
N THR A 59 7.91 -6.78 2.62
CA THR A 59 8.26 -7.36 1.31
C THR A 59 7.24 -6.92 0.27
N SER A 60 7.72 -6.49 -0.91
CA SER A 60 6.88 -5.98 -2.01
C SER A 60 6.97 -6.86 -3.24
N GLY A 61 5.88 -6.96 -4.01
CA GLY A 61 5.82 -7.71 -5.26
C GLY A 61 6.34 -9.15 -5.11
N GLN A 62 7.26 -9.56 -5.98
CA GLN A 62 7.88 -10.89 -5.99
C GLN A 62 9.17 -10.91 -5.13
N GLY A 63 9.07 -10.57 -3.84
CA GLY A 63 10.24 -10.61 -2.95
C GLY A 63 11.20 -9.42 -3.06
N GLN A 64 10.73 -8.31 -3.60
CA GLN A 64 11.51 -7.07 -3.73
C GLN A 64 11.48 -6.26 -2.42
N VAL A 65 12.51 -5.42 -2.24
CA VAL A 65 12.47 -4.39 -1.19
C VAL A 65 11.45 -3.31 -1.57
N PRO A 66 10.80 -2.66 -0.59
CA PRO A 66 9.85 -1.57 -0.85
C PRO A 66 10.49 -0.40 -1.58
N SER A 67 9.68 0.40 -2.30
CA SER A 67 10.24 1.49 -3.12
C SER A 67 11.09 2.47 -2.33
N ASN A 68 10.67 2.84 -1.12
CA ASN A 68 11.39 3.76 -0.24
C ASN A 68 12.74 3.18 0.26
N MET A 69 13.00 1.89 0.06
CA MET A 69 14.24 1.21 0.44
C MET A 69 15.15 0.92 -0.76
N ARG A 70 14.70 1.08 -2.01
CA ARG A 70 15.44 0.60 -3.20
C ARG A 70 16.83 1.21 -3.34
N GLU A 71 16.95 2.53 -3.25
CA GLU A 71 18.24 3.20 -3.39
C GLU A 71 19.20 2.81 -2.26
N PHE A 72 18.68 2.81 -1.03
CA PHE A 72 19.41 2.35 0.14
C PHE A 72 19.94 0.93 -0.02
N TRP A 73 19.08 0.03 -0.48
CA TRP A 73 19.43 -1.37 -0.72
C TRP A 73 20.52 -1.52 -1.79
N ARG A 74 20.48 -0.70 -2.86
CA ARG A 74 21.54 -0.65 -3.86
C ARG A 74 22.88 -0.25 -3.23
N LYS A 75 22.91 0.75 -2.33
CA LYS A 75 24.11 1.16 -1.59
C LYS A 75 24.62 0.04 -0.68
N MET A 76 23.72 -0.65 0.03
CA MET A 76 24.06 -1.82 0.85
C MET A 76 24.73 -2.94 0.05
N LEU A 77 24.38 -3.13 -1.22
CA LEU A 77 24.94 -4.17 -2.09
C LEU A 77 26.24 -3.77 -2.81
N ALA A 78 26.75 -2.56 -2.58
CA ALA A 78 27.96 -2.09 -3.24
C ALA A 78 29.18 -2.96 -2.88
N ARG A 79 29.98 -3.34 -3.90
CA ARG A 79 31.13 -4.26 -3.73
C ARG A 79 32.27 -3.65 -2.92
N ASN A 80 32.37 -2.33 -2.89
CA ASN A 80 33.39 -1.58 -2.14
C ASN A 80 33.01 -1.33 -0.67
N LEU A 81 31.82 -1.76 -0.23
CA LEU A 81 31.41 -1.59 1.15
C LEU A 81 32.19 -2.55 2.07
N PRO A 82 32.95 -2.04 3.06
CA PRO A 82 33.76 -2.89 3.94
C PRO A 82 32.91 -3.89 4.72
N ALA A 83 33.42 -5.10 4.93
CA ALA A 83 32.71 -6.15 5.69
C ALA A 83 32.54 -5.83 7.19
N ASN A 84 33.17 -4.77 7.69
CA ASN A 84 33.07 -4.27 9.06
C ASN A 84 32.33 -2.92 9.16
N PHE A 85 31.60 -2.53 8.11
CA PHE A 85 30.88 -1.25 8.04
C PHE A 85 29.95 -1.02 9.25
N PHE A 86 29.34 -2.08 9.78
CA PHE A 86 28.46 -2.05 10.96
C PHE A 86 29.08 -2.70 12.20
N SER A 87 30.42 -2.77 12.30
CA SER A 87 31.11 -3.48 13.38
C SER A 87 30.79 -3.03 14.81
N LYS A 88 30.24 -1.83 14.98
CA LYS A 88 29.81 -1.29 16.28
C LYS A 88 28.30 -1.35 16.50
N THR A 89 27.53 -1.67 15.46
CA THR A 89 26.09 -1.56 15.46
C THR A 89 25.45 -2.86 15.92
N LYS A 90 24.54 -2.78 16.88
CA LYS A 90 23.57 -3.84 17.15
C LYS A 90 22.28 -3.58 16.39
N PHE A 91 21.61 -4.64 15.93
CA PHE A 91 20.39 -4.48 15.14
C PHE A 91 19.29 -5.49 15.44
N ALA A 92 18.04 -5.08 15.25
CA ALA A 92 16.85 -5.91 15.35
C ALA A 92 15.94 -5.68 14.14
N ILE A 93 15.32 -6.72 13.60
CA ILE A 93 14.45 -6.63 12.41
C ILE A 93 13.12 -7.33 12.64
N ALA A 94 12.04 -6.60 12.37
CA ALA A 94 10.73 -7.18 12.06
C ALA A 94 10.52 -7.19 10.55
N ALA A 95 10.39 -8.37 9.97
CA ALA A 95 10.02 -8.53 8.57
C ALA A 95 8.50 -8.67 8.47
N LEU A 96 7.86 -7.87 7.61
CA LEU A 96 6.44 -7.99 7.27
C LEU A 96 6.26 -8.69 5.92
N GLY A 97 5.38 -9.69 5.88
CA GLY A 97 5.10 -10.48 4.69
C GLY A 97 3.80 -11.27 4.80
N ASP A 98 3.48 -11.97 3.73
CA ASP A 98 2.26 -12.78 3.59
C ASP A 98 2.68 -14.18 3.12
N SER A 99 2.36 -15.21 3.90
CA SER A 99 2.73 -16.60 3.62
C SER A 99 2.03 -17.21 2.41
N ASN A 100 1.03 -16.54 1.82
CA ASN A 100 0.46 -16.94 0.52
C ASN A 100 1.41 -16.65 -0.66
N TYR A 101 2.41 -15.79 -0.48
CA TYR A 101 3.43 -15.49 -1.48
C TYR A 101 4.65 -16.40 -1.29
N SER A 102 5.23 -16.87 -2.41
CA SER A 102 6.42 -17.72 -2.39
C SER A 102 7.61 -17.07 -1.68
N GLU A 103 7.78 -15.76 -1.87
CA GLU A 103 8.87 -14.96 -1.30
C GLU A 103 8.50 -14.38 0.08
N PHE A 104 7.99 -15.23 0.98
CA PHE A 104 7.56 -14.82 2.33
C PHE A 104 8.68 -14.14 3.11
N ASN A 105 8.46 -12.88 3.51
CA ASN A 105 9.39 -12.05 4.28
C ASN A 105 10.78 -11.85 3.63
N PHE A 106 10.88 -12.00 2.31
CA PHE A 106 12.18 -12.07 1.63
C PHE A 106 13.01 -10.79 1.72
N ALA A 107 12.39 -9.61 1.69
CA ALA A 107 13.09 -8.34 1.82
C ALA A 107 13.77 -8.21 3.19
N GLY A 108 13.03 -8.46 4.28
CA GLY A 108 13.56 -8.45 5.64
C GLY A 108 14.65 -9.51 5.86
N LYS A 109 14.46 -10.73 5.33
CA LYS A 109 15.48 -11.81 5.38
C LYS A 109 16.78 -11.44 4.65
N LYS A 110 16.68 -10.79 3.49
CA LYS A 110 17.85 -10.29 2.75
C LYS A 110 18.57 -9.20 3.52
N PHE A 111 17.81 -8.23 4.05
CA PHE A 111 18.37 -7.13 4.83
C PHE A 111 19.11 -7.65 6.08
N TYR A 112 18.48 -8.56 6.82
CA TYR A 112 19.08 -9.25 7.97
C TYR A 112 20.42 -9.93 7.65
N ARG A 113 20.46 -10.77 6.60
CA ARG A 113 21.71 -11.43 6.19
C ARG A 113 22.79 -10.44 5.79
N ARG A 114 22.41 -9.33 5.16
CA ARG A 114 23.36 -8.30 4.74
C ARG A 114 23.92 -7.51 5.92
N MET A 115 23.11 -7.19 6.93
CA MET A 115 23.58 -6.56 8.17
C MET A 115 24.65 -7.41 8.86
N LEU A 116 24.39 -8.71 9.04
CA LEU A 116 25.39 -9.65 9.57
C LEU A 116 26.65 -9.71 8.70
N GLY A 117 26.49 -9.80 7.38
CA GLY A 117 27.61 -9.83 6.43
C GLY A 117 28.44 -8.54 6.36
N LEU A 118 27.98 -7.46 7.00
CA LEU A 118 28.67 -6.18 7.12
C LEU A 118 29.15 -5.91 8.56
N GLY A 119 29.12 -6.92 9.44
CA GLY A 119 29.72 -6.89 10.76
C GLY A 119 28.79 -6.44 11.89
N ALA A 120 27.49 -6.22 11.61
CA ALA A 120 26.52 -5.90 12.65
C ALA A 120 26.29 -7.09 13.59
N THR A 121 25.98 -6.81 14.85
CA THR A 121 25.64 -7.84 15.85
C THR A 121 24.13 -7.88 16.08
N GLU A 122 23.55 -9.05 16.19
CA GLU A 122 22.12 -9.17 16.47
C GLU A 122 21.80 -8.65 17.90
N LEU A 123 20.81 -7.76 17.99
CA LEU A 123 20.20 -7.34 19.26
C LEU A 123 19.11 -8.35 19.65
N THR A 124 18.22 -8.70 18.72
CA THR A 124 17.21 -9.74 18.90
C THR A 124 17.08 -10.58 17.62
N PRO A 125 16.69 -11.86 17.71
CA PRO A 125 16.35 -12.66 16.54
C PRO A 125 15.38 -11.95 15.60
N ILE A 126 15.56 -12.13 14.29
CA ILE A 126 14.60 -11.62 13.30
C ILE A 126 13.19 -12.17 13.57
N VAL A 127 12.21 -11.28 13.62
CA VAL A 127 10.79 -11.64 13.76
C VAL A 127 10.13 -11.63 12.38
N LEU A 128 9.49 -12.75 12.02
CA LEU A 128 8.78 -12.92 10.76
C LEU A 128 7.29 -12.75 10.99
N CYS A 129 6.76 -11.57 10.67
CA CYS A 129 5.33 -11.27 10.81
C CYS A 129 4.58 -11.79 9.57
N ASP A 130 3.38 -12.33 9.78
CA ASP A 130 2.55 -12.91 8.73
C ASP A 130 1.16 -12.26 8.70
N ASP A 131 0.80 -11.64 7.58
CA ASP A 131 -0.53 -11.09 7.34
C ASP A 131 -1.63 -12.16 7.35
N GLN A 132 -1.29 -13.44 7.15
CA GLN A 132 -2.24 -14.56 7.21
C GLN A 132 -2.46 -15.11 8.63
N HIS A 133 -1.71 -14.63 9.63
CA HIS A 133 -1.97 -14.99 11.02
C HIS A 133 -3.35 -14.49 11.46
N GLN A 134 -3.98 -15.13 12.45
CA GLN A 134 -5.34 -14.75 12.87
C GLN A 134 -5.40 -13.32 13.47
N ASN A 135 -4.32 -12.91 14.14
CA ASN A 135 -4.10 -11.52 14.58
C ASN A 135 -3.44 -10.65 13.50
N GLY A 136 -3.19 -11.17 12.29
CA GLY A 136 -2.38 -10.55 11.26
C GLY A 136 -0.93 -10.31 11.71
N ALA A 137 -0.26 -9.35 11.06
CA ALA A 137 1.10 -8.95 11.40
C ALA A 137 1.28 -8.44 12.84
N ASP A 138 0.20 -7.99 13.50
CA ASP A 138 0.24 -7.42 14.86
C ASP A 138 0.82 -8.42 15.88
N ASP A 139 0.58 -9.72 15.72
CA ASP A 139 1.15 -10.74 16.63
C ASP A 139 2.69 -10.73 16.63
N GLY A 140 3.29 -10.69 15.44
CA GLY A 140 4.74 -10.63 15.30
C GLY A 140 5.29 -9.27 15.77
N ILE A 141 4.59 -8.18 15.45
CA ILE A 141 5.01 -6.83 15.85
C ILE A 141 4.99 -6.65 17.37
N GLU A 142 3.99 -7.18 18.07
CA GLU A 142 3.95 -7.10 19.54
C GLU A 142 5.09 -7.89 20.19
N LYS A 143 5.35 -9.12 19.71
CA LYS A 143 6.51 -9.91 20.16
C LYS A 143 7.83 -9.20 19.90
N PHE A 144 7.96 -8.56 18.74
CA PHE A 144 9.14 -7.79 18.38
C PHE A 144 9.36 -6.59 19.30
N LYS A 145 8.30 -5.82 19.58
CA LYS A 145 8.36 -4.67 20.49
C LYS A 145 8.82 -5.08 21.89
N ILE A 146 8.22 -6.15 22.43
CA ILE A 146 8.60 -6.69 23.76
C ILE A 146 10.08 -7.09 23.77
N ALA A 147 10.51 -7.87 22.78
CA ALA A 147 11.91 -8.33 22.70
C ALA A 147 12.91 -7.18 22.62
N VAL A 148 12.62 -6.14 21.81
CA VAL A 148 13.48 -4.96 21.69
C VAL A 148 13.53 -4.17 22.99
N ILE A 149 12.39 -3.94 23.66
CA ILE A 149 12.34 -3.21 24.94
C ILE A 149 13.13 -3.96 26.01
N ASP A 150 12.91 -5.27 26.16
CA ASP A 150 13.56 -6.09 27.17
C ASP A 150 15.08 -6.12 26.98
N GLU A 151 15.55 -6.29 25.74
CA GLU A 151 16.98 -6.32 25.44
C GLU A 151 17.63 -4.94 25.66
N LEU A 152 16.96 -3.85 25.27
CA LEU A 152 17.47 -2.50 25.51
C LEU A 152 17.58 -2.20 27.01
N LEU A 153 16.58 -2.60 27.82
CA LEU A 153 16.64 -2.48 29.28
C LEU A 153 17.78 -3.32 29.88
N ALA A 154 17.91 -4.58 29.44
CA ALA A 154 18.96 -5.48 29.90
C ALA A 154 20.36 -5.00 29.54
N SER A 155 20.51 -4.35 28.38
CA SER A 155 21.78 -3.82 27.89
C SER A 155 22.36 -2.69 28.76
N LYS A 156 21.50 -1.97 29.50
CA LYS A 156 21.85 -0.77 30.28
C LYS A 156 22.56 0.33 29.47
N LEU A 157 22.36 0.34 28.14
CA LEU A 157 22.92 1.37 27.25
C LEU A 157 22.28 2.73 27.50
N TYR A 158 21.02 2.76 27.93
CA TYR A 158 20.22 3.97 28.16
C TYR A 158 19.80 4.02 29.65
N PRO A 159 20.59 4.66 30.53
CA PRO A 159 20.30 4.71 31.96
C PRO A 159 18.98 5.39 32.34
N GLU A 160 18.46 6.24 31.47
CA GLU A 160 17.17 6.93 31.59
C GLU A 160 15.97 6.03 31.27
N MET A 161 16.19 4.91 30.60
CA MET A 161 15.12 4.02 30.15
C MET A 161 14.47 3.30 31.33
N VAL A 162 13.14 3.30 31.37
CA VAL A 162 12.33 2.61 32.40
C VAL A 162 11.57 1.43 31.81
N ALA A 163 11.13 0.52 32.68
CA ALA A 163 10.25 -0.57 32.28
C ALA A 163 8.97 -0.04 31.62
N PHE A 164 8.44 -0.78 30.65
CA PHE A 164 7.22 -0.40 29.96
C PHE A 164 6.03 -0.33 30.94
N ASP A 165 5.31 0.80 30.92
CA ASP A 165 4.12 1.04 31.72
C ASP A 165 2.90 1.21 30.78
N SER A 166 1.96 0.28 30.84
CA SER A 166 0.76 0.31 29.99
C SER A 166 -0.15 1.51 30.29
N GLU A 167 -0.10 2.05 31.50
CA GLU A 167 -0.95 3.13 31.99
C GLU A 167 -0.37 4.52 31.69
N LYS A 168 0.94 4.59 31.41
CA LYS A 168 1.59 5.85 31.06
C LYS A 168 1.00 6.45 29.79
N GLN A 169 0.63 7.72 29.88
CA GLN A 169 0.09 8.48 28.75
C GLN A 169 1.15 9.42 28.18
N LEU A 170 1.40 9.29 26.88
CA LEU A 170 2.23 10.24 26.15
C LEU A 170 1.42 11.51 25.82
N PRO A 171 2.07 12.68 25.69
CA PRO A 171 1.40 13.87 25.16
C PRO A 171 0.91 13.61 23.73
N PRO A 172 -0.14 14.33 23.27
CA PRO A 172 -0.63 14.21 21.90
C PRO A 172 0.46 14.37 20.85
N LYS A 173 0.35 13.70 19.69
CA LYS A 173 1.28 13.78 18.55
C LYS A 173 1.52 15.21 18.07
N TYR A 174 0.47 16.03 18.12
CA TYR A 174 0.53 17.44 17.74
C TYR A 174 -0.10 18.33 18.81
N VAL A 175 0.43 19.55 18.92
CA VAL A 175 -0.21 20.68 19.57
C VAL A 175 -0.96 21.48 18.51
N ILE A 176 -2.21 21.83 18.77
CA ILE A 176 -3.04 22.62 17.86
C ILE A 176 -2.85 24.10 18.19
N ARG A 177 -2.43 24.88 17.20
CA ARG A 177 -2.22 26.34 17.32
C ARG A 177 -3.26 27.06 16.48
N TYR A 178 -4.28 27.61 17.13
CA TYR A 178 -5.34 28.32 16.44
C TYR A 178 -4.86 29.67 15.89
N VAL A 179 -5.28 30.00 14.67
CA VAL A 179 -4.80 31.18 13.93
C VAL A 179 -5.13 32.49 14.67
N ASP A 180 -6.25 32.53 15.39
CA ASP A 180 -6.72 33.67 16.17
C ASP A 180 -6.09 33.78 17.57
N GLU A 181 -5.27 32.80 17.98
CA GLU A 181 -4.58 32.76 19.29
C GLU A 181 -3.07 32.98 19.20
N VAL A 182 -2.49 33.00 17.98
CA VAL A 182 -1.04 33.15 17.76
C VAL A 182 -0.68 34.55 17.26
N THR A 183 0.54 35.00 17.55
CA THR A 183 1.05 36.28 17.02
C THR A 183 1.35 36.20 15.52
N ALA A 184 1.59 37.36 14.89
CA ALA A 184 1.97 37.40 13.48
C ALA A 184 3.30 36.69 13.22
N GLU A 185 4.26 36.83 14.13
CA GLU A 185 5.57 36.17 14.06
C GLU A 185 5.43 34.64 14.19
N GLU A 186 4.67 34.16 15.18
CA GLU A 186 4.40 32.72 15.37
C GLU A 186 3.70 32.11 14.15
N LYS A 187 2.75 32.84 13.56
CA LYS A 187 2.06 32.42 12.34
C LYS A 187 3.02 32.26 11.17
N GLU A 188 3.99 33.16 11.01
CA GLU A 188 5.00 33.06 9.95
C GLU A 188 5.91 31.84 10.15
N GLU A 189 6.32 31.56 11.38
CA GLU A 189 7.13 30.38 11.72
C GLU A 189 6.38 29.06 11.45
N LEU A 190 5.12 28.98 11.88
CA LEU A 190 4.25 27.82 11.64
C LEU A 190 3.99 27.59 10.16
N ALA A 191 3.77 28.66 9.39
CA ALA A 191 3.60 28.59 7.94
C ALA A 191 4.87 28.07 7.25
N LYS A 192 6.06 28.57 7.63
CA LYS A 192 7.35 28.07 7.11
C LYS A 192 7.56 26.60 7.45
N ALA A 193 7.22 26.17 8.66
CA ALA A 193 7.34 24.76 9.06
C ALA A 193 6.41 23.85 8.25
N ALA A 194 5.18 24.30 7.98
CA ALA A 194 4.22 23.59 7.13
C ALA A 194 4.69 23.52 5.67
N GLU A 195 5.20 24.62 5.12
CA GLU A 195 5.76 24.67 3.76
C GLU A 195 6.96 23.73 3.63
N ALA A 196 7.88 23.72 4.61
CA ALA A 196 9.01 22.80 4.62
C ALA A 196 8.58 21.32 4.62
N ALA A 197 7.47 20.98 5.30
CA ALA A 197 6.88 19.65 5.27
C ALA A 197 6.17 19.31 3.95
N SER A 198 5.91 20.31 3.12
CA SER A 198 5.25 20.19 1.81
C SER A 198 6.23 19.92 0.66
N ILE A 199 7.49 20.32 0.83
CA ILE A 199 8.57 20.13 -0.13
C ILE A 199 8.81 18.61 -0.30
N GLY A 200 8.61 18.09 -1.52
CA GLY A 200 8.77 16.66 -1.85
C GLY A 200 7.49 15.88 -2.18
N SER A 201 6.34 16.57 -2.25
CA SER A 201 5.11 15.95 -2.73
C SER A 201 5.07 15.90 -4.27
N ASP A 202 5.47 14.78 -4.88
CA ASP A 202 5.38 14.54 -6.33
C ASP A 202 3.92 14.39 -6.85
N PHE A 203 2.94 14.88 -6.09
CA PHE A 203 1.54 14.89 -6.49
C PHE A 203 1.20 16.13 -7.32
N PHE A 204 0.40 15.92 -8.35
CA PHE A 204 -0.22 16.96 -9.16
C PHE A 204 -1.73 16.74 -9.22
N PHE A 205 -2.49 17.80 -9.46
CA PHE A 205 -3.95 17.79 -9.42
C PHE A 205 -4.53 17.76 -10.82
N LEU A 206 -4.96 16.57 -11.27
CA LEU A 206 -5.53 16.37 -12.60
C LEU A 206 -7.05 16.47 -12.59
N GLU A 207 -7.61 17.14 -13.60
CA GLU A 207 -9.05 17.33 -13.75
C GLU A 207 -9.70 16.12 -14.43
N VAL A 208 -10.83 15.65 -13.89
CA VAL A 208 -11.66 14.61 -14.50
C VAL A 208 -12.35 15.16 -15.75
N LYS A 209 -12.10 14.53 -16.90
CA LYS A 209 -12.74 14.86 -18.18
C LYS A 209 -13.89 13.90 -18.51
N HIS A 210 -13.74 12.61 -18.21
CA HIS A 210 -14.78 11.60 -18.42
C HIS A 210 -14.79 10.56 -17.29
N ASN A 211 -15.96 10.02 -16.98
CA ASN A 211 -16.15 8.94 -16.01
C ASN A 211 -17.30 8.03 -16.45
N GLU A 212 -16.97 6.94 -17.15
CA GLU A 212 -17.95 6.13 -17.87
C GLU A 212 -17.95 4.70 -17.33
N ARG A 213 -19.14 4.13 -17.11
CA ARG A 213 -19.27 2.70 -16.79
C ARG A 213 -19.04 1.91 -18.07
N VAL A 214 -18.08 1.00 -18.06
CA VAL A 214 -17.68 0.15 -19.20
C VAL A 214 -18.16 -1.29 -19.07
N THR A 215 -18.91 -1.60 -18.02
CA THR A 215 -19.68 -2.84 -17.89
C THR A 215 -21.15 -2.57 -18.13
N ASP A 216 -21.86 -3.60 -18.58
CA ASP A 216 -23.32 -3.60 -18.66
C ASP A 216 -23.96 -3.23 -17.31
N GLU A 217 -25.12 -2.56 -17.31
CA GLU A 217 -25.79 -2.08 -16.10
C GLU A 217 -26.16 -3.22 -15.14
N ASP A 218 -26.58 -4.37 -15.68
CA ASP A 218 -26.95 -5.58 -14.95
C ASP A 218 -25.73 -6.42 -14.55
N HIS A 219 -24.53 -6.07 -15.01
CA HIS A 219 -23.31 -6.72 -14.57
C HIS A 219 -23.06 -6.43 -13.08
N PHE A 220 -22.76 -7.48 -12.31
CA PHE A 220 -22.57 -7.39 -10.85
C PHE A 220 -21.44 -6.43 -10.42
N GLN A 221 -20.47 -6.20 -11.31
CA GLN A 221 -19.30 -5.36 -11.06
C GLN A 221 -19.44 -4.05 -11.83
N ASP A 222 -19.52 -2.93 -11.11
CA ASP A 222 -19.40 -1.60 -11.69
C ASP A 222 -17.91 -1.35 -11.98
N THR A 223 -17.54 -1.26 -13.26
CA THR A 223 -16.18 -0.89 -13.69
C THR A 223 -16.25 0.39 -14.48
N ARG A 224 -15.40 1.35 -14.13
CA ARG A 224 -15.34 2.69 -14.73
C ARG A 224 -14.07 2.86 -15.54
N LEU A 225 -14.18 3.47 -16.72
CA LEU A 225 -13.06 4.09 -17.41
C LEU A 225 -13.09 5.59 -17.09
N ILE A 226 -12.07 6.06 -16.38
CA ILE A 226 -11.98 7.44 -15.95
C ILE A 226 -10.84 8.10 -16.72
N THR A 227 -11.14 9.22 -17.36
CA THR A 227 -10.16 10.01 -18.12
C THR A 227 -9.89 11.31 -17.38
N PHE A 228 -8.62 11.58 -17.09
CA PHE A 228 -8.12 12.83 -16.52
C PHE A 228 -7.35 13.62 -17.58
N ALA A 229 -7.37 14.96 -17.49
CA ALA A 229 -6.42 15.80 -18.22
C ALA A 229 -5.02 15.56 -17.67
N ASN A 230 -4.07 15.19 -18.53
CA ASN A 230 -2.71 14.83 -18.11
C ASN A 230 -1.80 16.04 -17.92
N ASP A 231 -2.19 17.24 -18.38
CA ASP A 231 -1.48 18.51 -18.17
C ASP A 231 0.04 18.48 -18.50
N GLY A 232 0.44 17.61 -19.43
CA GLY A 232 1.83 17.47 -19.88
C GLY A 232 2.73 16.61 -19.00
N HIS A 233 2.20 15.87 -18.01
CA HIS A 233 2.99 14.97 -17.18
C HIS A 233 3.41 13.70 -17.93
N ALA A 234 4.70 13.36 -17.94
CA ALA A 234 5.19 12.18 -18.63
C ALA A 234 4.99 10.90 -17.80
N TYR A 235 4.62 9.81 -18.46
CA TYR A 235 4.61 8.45 -17.91
C TYR A 235 4.93 7.44 -19.02
N ASN A 236 5.44 6.28 -18.64
CA ASN A 236 5.80 5.20 -19.54
C ASN A 236 4.67 4.15 -19.62
N PRO A 237 4.61 3.36 -20.70
CA PRO A 237 3.68 2.23 -20.77
C PRO A 237 3.95 1.23 -19.64
N GLY A 238 2.89 0.88 -18.91
CA GLY A 238 2.99 0.00 -17.75
C GLY A 238 3.22 0.70 -16.41
N ASP A 239 3.39 2.02 -16.40
CA ASP A 239 3.44 2.81 -15.17
C ASP A 239 2.10 2.79 -14.41
N VAL A 240 2.17 3.22 -13.16
CA VAL A 240 1.07 3.19 -12.20
C VAL A 240 0.75 4.62 -11.76
N ALA A 241 -0.55 4.94 -11.69
CA ALA A 241 -1.05 6.15 -11.07
C ALA A 241 -1.43 5.88 -9.61
N GLN A 242 -0.79 6.58 -8.68
CA GLN A 242 -1.18 6.62 -7.27
C GLN A 242 -2.18 7.75 -7.06
N VAL A 243 -3.40 7.39 -6.71
CA VAL A 243 -4.52 8.32 -6.49
C VAL A 243 -4.69 8.55 -4.99
N GLN A 244 -4.75 9.81 -4.56
CA GLN A 244 -5.15 10.18 -3.20
C GLN A 244 -6.68 10.34 -3.13
N PRO A 245 -7.40 9.45 -2.43
CA PRO A 245 -8.83 9.61 -2.24
C PRO A 245 -9.15 10.54 -1.08
N VAL A 246 -10.41 10.98 -1.01
CA VAL A 246 -11.00 11.70 0.13
C VAL A 246 -12.23 10.95 0.65
N ASN A 247 -12.60 11.21 1.90
CA ASN A 247 -13.84 10.70 2.45
C ASN A 247 -15.05 11.34 1.79
N LEU A 248 -16.09 10.52 1.63
CA LEU A 248 -17.39 10.94 1.17
C LEU A 248 -18.14 11.65 2.31
N SER A 249 -18.98 12.64 1.97
CA SER A 249 -19.68 13.47 2.94
C SER A 249 -20.47 12.64 3.95
N GLU A 250 -21.18 11.60 3.51
CA GLU A 250 -21.98 10.76 4.42
C GLU A 250 -21.14 10.00 5.46
N SER A 251 -19.86 9.73 5.18
CA SER A 251 -18.95 9.10 6.13
C SER A 251 -18.42 10.11 7.14
N VAL A 252 -18.18 11.35 6.69
CA VAL A 252 -17.77 12.45 7.55
C VAL A 252 -18.91 12.81 8.50
N ASP A 253 -20.13 12.96 7.97
CA ASP A 253 -21.33 13.30 8.75
C ASP A 253 -21.55 12.28 9.89
N LEU A 254 -21.41 10.98 9.61
CA LEU A 254 -21.53 9.92 10.62
C LEU A 254 -20.55 10.10 11.80
N VAL A 255 -19.30 10.48 11.52
CA VAL A 255 -18.29 10.71 12.56
C VAL A 255 -18.59 11.99 13.34
N LEU A 256 -18.89 13.08 12.63
CA LEU A 256 -19.19 14.37 13.25
C LEU A 256 -20.42 14.27 14.16
N ASP A 257 -21.44 13.54 13.74
CA ASP A 257 -22.63 13.23 14.54
C ASP A 257 -22.29 12.45 15.82
N SER A 258 -21.24 11.64 15.82
CA SER A 258 -20.81 10.86 16.99
C SER A 258 -19.94 11.70 17.94
N LEU A 259 -19.07 12.55 17.39
CA LEU A 259 -18.15 13.40 18.16
C LEU A 259 -18.81 14.64 18.75
N LYS A 260 -19.96 15.08 18.22
CA LYS A 260 -20.72 16.25 18.72
C LYS A 260 -19.89 17.54 18.80
N ILE A 261 -18.93 17.70 17.89
CA ILE A 261 -18.13 18.93 17.77
C ILE A 261 -18.98 19.99 17.08
N ASP A 262 -19.04 21.19 17.66
CA ASP A 262 -19.81 22.30 17.11
C ASP A 262 -19.18 22.86 15.82
N ALA A 263 -19.99 23.54 15.01
CA ALA A 263 -19.54 24.07 13.72
C ALA A 263 -18.44 25.13 13.85
N GLN A 264 -18.45 25.95 14.91
CA GLN A 264 -17.42 26.96 15.13
C GLN A 264 -16.07 26.30 15.36
N THR A 265 -16.02 25.25 16.19
CA THR A 265 -14.79 24.47 16.43
C THR A 265 -14.34 23.72 15.18
N LEU A 266 -15.27 23.15 14.40
CA LEU A 266 -14.94 22.40 13.18
C LEU A 266 -14.28 23.25 12.10
N ASP A 267 -14.72 24.50 11.99
CA ASP A 267 -14.28 25.45 10.96
C ASP A 267 -13.25 26.46 11.48
N ARG A 268 -12.82 26.34 12.74
CA ARG A 268 -11.74 27.15 13.31
C ARG A 268 -10.41 26.76 12.67
N GLU A 269 -9.71 27.75 12.13
CA GLU A 269 -8.43 27.53 11.46
C GLU A 269 -7.29 27.32 12.45
N PHE A 270 -6.41 26.37 12.16
CA PHE A 270 -5.23 26.07 12.97
C PHE A 270 -4.02 25.57 12.19
N TYR A 271 -2.87 25.63 12.84
CA TYR A 271 -1.64 24.93 12.47
C TYR A 271 -1.39 23.75 13.41
N LEU A 272 -0.71 22.72 12.89
CA LEU A 272 -0.20 21.62 13.70
C LEU A 272 1.25 21.90 14.04
N GLU A 273 1.57 21.89 15.33
CA GLU A 273 2.94 21.91 15.84
C GLU A 273 3.30 20.51 16.35
N LYS A 274 4.51 20.05 16.03
CA LYS A 274 4.96 18.71 16.41
C LYS A 274 5.30 18.67 17.90
N SER A 275 4.78 17.68 18.62
CA SER A 275 5.12 17.46 20.04
C SER A 275 6.48 16.78 20.25
N SER A 276 7.14 16.37 19.18
CA SER A 276 8.46 15.73 19.18
C SER A 276 9.34 16.31 18.07
N PRO A 277 10.65 16.50 18.30
CA PRO A 277 11.59 16.97 17.27
C PRO A 277 11.55 16.11 15.99
N HIS A 278 11.31 14.81 16.14
CA HIS A 278 11.32 13.81 15.07
C HIS A 278 9.94 13.51 14.48
N GLY A 279 8.89 14.23 14.89
CA GLY A 279 7.57 14.10 14.28
C GLY A 279 7.57 14.57 12.83
N LEU A 280 6.62 14.07 12.04
CA LEU A 280 6.33 14.55 10.69
C LEU A 280 4.96 15.24 10.69
N LEU A 281 4.85 16.37 9.99
CA LEU A 281 3.54 16.97 9.71
C LEU A 281 2.84 16.20 8.58
N PRO A 282 1.50 16.18 8.54
CA PRO A 282 0.77 15.67 7.38
C PRO A 282 1.22 16.37 6.08
N PRO A 283 1.39 15.62 4.97
CA PRO A 283 1.77 16.20 3.68
C PRO A 283 0.76 17.20 3.13
N ALA A 284 1.23 18.24 2.45
CA ALA A 284 0.35 19.30 1.94
C ALA A 284 -0.65 18.88 0.86
N HIS A 285 -0.36 17.85 0.06
CA HIS A 285 -1.33 17.32 -0.90
C HIS A 285 -2.57 16.70 -0.22
N ILE A 286 -2.49 16.43 1.09
CA ILE A 286 -3.59 15.92 1.91
C ILE A 286 -4.31 17.08 2.61
N ILE A 287 -3.57 17.96 3.29
CA ILE A 287 -4.14 19.14 3.95
C ILE A 287 -3.30 20.39 3.72
N GLU A 288 -3.96 21.48 3.36
CA GLU A 288 -3.34 22.80 3.26
C GLU A 288 -3.36 23.51 4.62
N TYR A 289 -2.31 24.28 4.92
CA TYR A 289 -2.23 25.08 6.15
C TYR A 289 -2.50 26.57 5.86
N PRO A 290 -3.19 27.29 6.76
CA PRO A 290 -3.87 26.76 7.93
C PRO A 290 -5.03 25.84 7.54
N THR A 291 -5.26 24.80 8.34
CA THR A 291 -6.29 23.78 8.08
C THR A 291 -7.46 23.94 9.05
N THR A 292 -8.51 23.14 8.87
CA THR A 292 -9.63 23.03 9.80
C THR A 292 -9.89 21.57 10.12
N LEU A 293 -10.60 21.30 11.21
CA LEU A 293 -10.93 19.94 11.59
C LEU A 293 -11.85 19.29 10.53
N ARG A 294 -12.74 20.07 9.91
CA ARG A 294 -13.55 19.62 8.76
C ARG A 294 -12.67 19.14 7.59
N LYS A 295 -11.65 19.90 7.21
CA LYS A 295 -10.69 19.49 6.15
C LYS A 295 -9.95 18.22 6.54
N CYS A 296 -9.55 18.06 7.81
CA CYS A 296 -8.92 16.84 8.30
C CYS A 296 -9.85 15.62 8.18
N PHE A 297 -11.13 15.73 8.52
CA PHE A 297 -12.08 14.63 8.34
C PHE A 297 -12.32 14.26 6.87
N HIS A 298 -12.31 15.23 5.95
CA HIS A 298 -12.45 14.93 4.53
C HIS A 298 -11.19 14.28 3.94
N ASN A 299 -10.01 14.84 4.24
CA ASN A 299 -8.82 14.53 3.45
C ASN A 299 -7.78 13.70 4.22
N LEU A 300 -7.67 13.90 5.54
CA LEU A 300 -6.59 13.33 6.35
C LEU A 300 -6.97 12.00 6.98
N PHE A 301 -8.08 11.92 7.70
CA PHE A 301 -8.39 10.77 8.57
C PHE A 301 -9.05 9.61 7.80
N ASP A 302 -8.49 8.40 7.86
CA ASP A 302 -9.14 7.19 7.37
C ASP A 302 -10.20 6.71 8.37
N ILE A 303 -11.37 7.34 8.33
CA ILE A 303 -12.51 7.04 9.21
C ILE A 303 -13.29 5.78 8.79
N GLN A 304 -13.05 5.29 7.57
CA GLN A 304 -13.71 4.11 7.00
C GLN A 304 -12.91 2.83 7.22
N GLY A 305 -11.63 2.94 7.61
CA GLY A 305 -10.80 1.83 8.01
C GLY A 305 -11.43 1.00 9.14
N ILE A 306 -11.14 -0.31 9.13
CA ILE A 306 -11.50 -1.20 10.23
C ILE A 306 -10.55 -0.88 11.39
N PRO A 307 -11.07 -0.57 12.60
CA PRO A 307 -10.23 -0.23 13.74
C PRO A 307 -9.32 -1.41 14.12
N ASN A 308 -8.04 -1.11 14.32
CA ASN A 308 -7.09 -2.04 14.91
C ASN A 308 -7.19 -2.00 16.45
N ARG A 309 -6.41 -2.85 17.12
CA ARG A 309 -6.42 -2.91 18.59
C ARG A 309 -5.91 -1.62 19.24
N ALA A 310 -4.98 -0.91 18.60
CA ALA A 310 -4.49 0.37 19.08
C ALA A 310 -5.63 1.40 19.17
N PHE A 311 -6.54 1.45 18.18
CA PHE A 311 -7.72 2.33 18.22
C PHE A 311 -8.58 2.10 19.47
N PHE A 312 -8.88 0.83 19.80
CA PHE A 312 -9.64 0.48 21.01
C PHE A 312 -8.88 0.83 22.29
N LYS A 313 -7.56 0.64 22.31
CA LYS A 313 -6.70 1.03 23.44
C LYS A 313 -6.67 2.55 23.66
N HIS A 314 -6.68 3.36 22.59
CA HIS A 314 -6.79 4.81 22.73
C HIS A 314 -8.14 5.23 23.29
N LEU A 315 -9.24 4.63 22.81
CA LEU A 315 -10.58 4.89 23.33
C LEU A 315 -10.72 4.49 24.80
N SER A 316 -10.21 3.32 25.21
CA SER A 316 -10.34 2.85 26.61
C SER A 316 -9.67 3.77 27.62
N ARG A 317 -8.60 4.47 27.21
CA ARG A 317 -7.89 5.46 28.02
C ARG A 317 -8.68 6.76 28.20
N ILE A 318 -9.58 7.07 27.27
CA ILE A 318 -10.44 8.26 27.29
C ILE A 318 -11.77 7.95 28.00
N ALA A 319 -12.27 6.73 27.86
CA ALA A 319 -13.57 6.30 28.34
C ALA A 319 -13.74 6.55 29.86
N THR A 320 -14.80 7.27 30.21
CA THR A 320 -15.22 7.52 31.60
C THR A 320 -16.43 6.68 32.01
N ASN A 321 -17.24 6.24 31.04
CA ASN A 321 -18.32 5.28 31.27
C ASN A 321 -17.73 3.88 31.57
N PRO A 322 -18.03 3.25 32.72
CA PRO A 322 -17.43 1.97 33.10
C PRO A 322 -17.68 0.84 32.11
N MET A 323 -18.89 0.72 31.56
CA MET A 323 -19.25 -0.35 30.63
C MET A 323 -18.55 -0.19 29.28
N GLU A 324 -18.53 1.02 28.74
CA GLU A 324 -17.79 1.30 27.51
C GLU A 324 -16.30 1.06 27.70
N LYS A 325 -15.72 1.51 28.83
CA LYS A 325 -14.31 1.32 29.14
C LYS A 325 -13.92 -0.16 29.20
N GLU A 326 -14.69 -0.96 29.94
CA GLU A 326 -14.47 -2.41 30.04
C GLU A 326 -14.50 -3.06 28.65
N ARG A 327 -15.54 -2.76 27.84
CA ARG A 327 -15.66 -3.31 26.50
C ARG A 327 -14.51 -2.90 25.56
N LEU A 328 -14.04 -1.66 25.67
CA LEU A 328 -12.90 -1.17 24.88
C LEU A 328 -11.59 -1.87 25.28
N ILE A 329 -11.40 -2.17 26.57
CA ILE A 329 -10.25 -2.96 27.06
C ILE A 329 -10.30 -4.38 26.50
N GLU A 330 -11.46 -5.04 26.53
CA GLU A 330 -11.65 -6.38 25.95
C GLU A 330 -11.28 -6.41 24.46
N LEU A 331 -11.76 -5.44 23.68
CA LEU A 331 -11.47 -5.33 22.24
C LEU A 331 -10.02 -4.97 21.93
N ALA A 332 -9.31 -4.34 22.87
CA ALA A 332 -7.89 -4.02 22.74
C ALA A 332 -6.98 -5.22 23.07
N ASP A 333 -7.46 -6.20 23.85
CA ASP A 333 -6.67 -7.34 24.33
C ASP A 333 -6.45 -8.39 23.23
N LEU A 334 -5.17 -8.67 22.93
CA LEU A 334 -4.74 -9.69 21.97
C LEU A 334 -5.23 -11.10 22.31
N ASN A 335 -5.46 -11.39 23.60
CA ASN A 335 -5.98 -12.69 24.05
C ASN A 335 -7.47 -12.86 23.75
N ASN A 336 -8.21 -11.76 23.58
CA ASN A 336 -9.62 -11.75 23.21
C ASN A 336 -9.77 -11.59 21.70
N LEU A 337 -9.28 -12.60 20.96
CA LEU A 337 -9.32 -12.59 19.50
C LEU A 337 -10.74 -12.67 18.95
N ASP A 338 -11.54 -13.63 19.42
CA ASP A 338 -12.87 -13.91 18.89
C ASP A 338 -13.79 -12.68 18.98
N ASP A 339 -13.79 -12.03 20.14
CA ASP A 339 -14.56 -10.80 20.37
C ASP A 339 -14.16 -9.65 19.44
N TYR A 340 -12.86 -9.45 19.22
CA TYR A 340 -12.36 -8.46 18.27
C TYR A 340 -12.73 -8.82 16.82
N LEU A 341 -12.64 -10.09 16.44
CA LEU A 341 -13.02 -10.54 15.10
C LEU A 341 -14.51 -10.34 14.85
N ASP A 342 -15.35 -10.76 15.78
CA ASP A 342 -16.81 -10.70 15.67
C ASP A 342 -17.32 -9.25 15.72
N TYR A 343 -16.70 -8.39 16.52
CA TYR A 343 -17.04 -6.98 16.60
C TYR A 343 -16.49 -6.17 15.42
N ALA A 344 -15.18 -6.22 15.14
CA ALA A 344 -14.56 -5.31 14.16
C ALA A 344 -14.37 -5.93 12.78
N ARG A 345 -13.59 -7.02 12.68
CA ARG A 345 -13.05 -7.53 11.41
C ARG A 345 -14.10 -8.21 10.53
N GLN A 346 -14.84 -9.17 11.07
CA GLN A 346 -15.82 -9.96 10.33
C GLN A 346 -16.99 -9.12 9.77
N PRO A 347 -17.60 -8.20 10.53
CA PRO A 347 -18.63 -7.32 9.98
C PRO A 347 -18.02 -6.15 9.19
N ARG A 348 -16.69 -5.99 9.14
CA ARG A 348 -16.00 -4.84 8.53
C ARG A 348 -16.52 -3.51 9.11
N ARG A 349 -16.61 -3.45 10.44
CA ARG A 349 -17.06 -2.25 11.15
C ARG A 349 -16.00 -1.16 11.00
N SER A 350 -16.40 0.05 10.62
CA SER A 350 -15.42 1.15 10.53
C SER A 350 -15.24 1.89 11.83
N MET A 351 -14.14 2.62 11.95
CA MET A 351 -13.91 3.54 13.08
C MET A 351 -15.09 4.50 13.29
N ALA A 352 -15.69 5.02 12.21
CA ALA A 352 -16.92 5.84 12.31
C ALA A 352 -18.12 5.12 12.97
N GLU A 353 -18.37 3.86 12.62
CA GLU A 353 -19.43 3.06 13.25
C GLU A 353 -19.10 2.76 14.72
N VAL A 354 -17.81 2.53 15.04
CA VAL A 354 -17.36 2.32 16.42
C VAL A 354 -17.61 3.56 17.27
N LEU A 355 -17.25 4.76 16.80
CA LEU A 355 -17.54 5.98 17.56
C LEU A 355 -19.04 6.19 17.83
N ARG A 356 -19.91 5.77 16.90
CA ARG A 356 -21.35 5.78 17.12
C ARG A 356 -21.78 4.77 18.20
N ASP A 357 -21.18 3.58 18.20
CA ASP A 357 -21.51 2.53 19.18
C ASP A 357 -21.06 2.93 20.61
N PHE A 358 -19.91 3.61 20.73
CA PHE A 358 -19.34 4.14 21.99
C PHE A 358 -19.72 5.61 22.23
N HIS A 359 -21.03 5.86 22.26
CA HIS A 359 -21.65 7.18 22.30
C HIS A 359 -21.36 8.02 23.55
N ALA A 360 -20.95 7.42 24.68
CA ALA A 360 -20.54 8.19 25.86
C ALA A 360 -19.07 8.62 25.77
N THR A 361 -18.21 7.80 25.16
CA THR A 361 -16.78 8.08 24.98
C THR A 361 -16.51 9.00 23.80
N ALA A 362 -17.21 8.83 22.67
CA ALA A 362 -16.93 9.60 21.45
C ALA A 362 -17.01 11.14 21.62
N PRO A 363 -18.02 11.71 22.30
CA PRO A 363 -18.13 13.17 22.46
C PRO A 363 -17.05 13.82 23.33
N ILE A 364 -16.34 13.02 24.14
CA ILE A 364 -15.33 13.53 25.08
C ILE A 364 -13.89 13.32 24.57
N ILE A 365 -13.71 12.84 23.33
CA ILE A 365 -12.39 12.68 22.72
C ILE A 365 -11.74 14.06 22.53
N PRO A 366 -10.56 14.32 23.12
CA PRO A 366 -9.85 15.57 22.87
C PRO A 366 -9.39 15.67 21.41
N ILE A 367 -9.58 16.84 20.77
CA ILE A 367 -9.25 17.05 19.35
C ILE A 367 -7.81 16.63 18.98
N PRO A 368 -6.76 16.96 19.76
CA PRO A 368 -5.40 16.52 19.43
C PRO A 368 -5.23 14.99 19.37
N ARG A 369 -6.06 14.22 20.10
CA ARG A 369 -6.02 12.75 20.10
C ARG A 369 -6.57 12.14 18.82
N LEU A 370 -7.41 12.86 18.07
CA LEU A 370 -7.93 12.37 16.78
C LEU A 370 -6.79 12.03 15.79
N PHE A 371 -5.67 12.76 15.85
CA PHE A 371 -4.49 12.55 15.00
C PHE A 371 -3.65 11.32 15.36
N GLU A 372 -3.90 10.72 16.52
CA GLU A 372 -3.29 9.44 16.94
C GLU A 372 -4.25 8.29 16.67
N MET A 373 -5.55 8.54 16.83
CA MET A 373 -6.58 7.53 16.70
C MET A 373 -6.84 7.17 15.23
N PHE A 374 -6.94 8.16 14.35
CA PHE A 374 -7.23 7.92 12.94
C PHE A 374 -5.93 7.85 12.13
N PRO A 375 -5.68 6.75 11.41
CA PRO A 375 -4.62 6.69 10.43
C PRO A 375 -4.84 7.72 9.32
N THR A 376 -3.77 8.11 8.64
CA THR A 376 -3.88 8.94 7.44
C THR A 376 -4.45 8.15 6.26
N ILE A 377 -5.33 8.76 5.47
CA ILE A 377 -5.83 8.18 4.21
C ILE A 377 -4.65 7.94 3.26
N ARG A 378 -4.42 6.68 2.93
CA ARG A 378 -3.35 6.25 2.01
C ARG A 378 -3.74 6.41 0.54
N THR A 379 -2.75 6.61 -0.34
CA THR A 379 -2.99 6.51 -1.80
C THR A 379 -3.26 5.10 -2.26
N ARG A 380 -3.98 4.94 -3.37
CA ARG A 380 -4.23 3.65 -4.02
C ARG A 380 -3.67 3.67 -5.44
N SER A 381 -2.99 2.58 -5.80
CA SER A 381 -2.32 2.40 -7.09
C SER A 381 -3.28 1.81 -8.13
N PHE A 382 -3.24 2.35 -9.35
CA PHE A 382 -3.95 1.83 -10.53
C PHE A 382 -2.99 1.76 -11.71
N SER A 383 -2.89 0.63 -12.39
CA SER A 383 -2.12 0.52 -13.63
C SER A 383 -2.73 1.46 -14.67
N ILE A 384 -1.90 2.28 -15.32
CA ILE A 384 -2.35 3.25 -16.31
C ILE A 384 -2.84 2.50 -17.56
N ALA A 385 -4.03 2.86 -18.04
CA ALA A 385 -4.70 2.20 -19.16
C ALA A 385 -4.52 2.93 -20.50
N SER A 386 -4.03 4.18 -20.49
CA SER A 386 -3.75 4.97 -21.71
C SER A 386 -2.30 4.87 -22.15
N SER A 387 -2.04 5.17 -23.42
CA SER A 387 -0.71 5.39 -23.98
C SER A 387 -0.39 6.89 -24.01
N HIS A 388 0.80 7.26 -23.56
CA HIS A 388 1.25 8.65 -23.59
C HIS A 388 1.55 9.09 -25.03
N ALA A 389 2.16 8.22 -25.86
CA ALA A 389 2.39 8.51 -27.28
C ALA A 389 1.09 8.67 -28.08
N ALA A 390 0.07 7.83 -27.82
CA ALA A 390 -1.21 7.90 -28.52
C ALA A 390 -2.11 9.05 -28.03
N SER A 391 -2.00 9.43 -26.74
CA SER A 391 -2.90 10.40 -26.12
C SER A 391 -2.18 11.20 -25.02
N PRO A 392 -1.24 12.09 -25.37
CA PRO A 392 -0.37 12.78 -24.39
C PRO A 392 -1.13 13.71 -23.43
N GLN A 393 -2.36 14.11 -23.81
CA GLN A 393 -3.22 14.99 -23.02
C GLN A 393 -4.18 14.23 -22.09
N ALA A 394 -4.21 12.90 -22.14
CA ALA A 394 -5.20 12.09 -21.42
C ALA A 394 -4.55 10.97 -20.60
N LEU A 395 -4.85 10.94 -19.31
CA LEU A 395 -4.56 9.83 -18.42
C LEU A 395 -5.84 9.01 -18.24
N GLN A 396 -5.81 7.71 -18.54
CA GLN A 396 -6.97 6.83 -18.35
C GLN A 396 -6.72 5.75 -17.33
N LEU A 397 -7.66 5.57 -16.40
CA LEU A 397 -7.65 4.52 -15.38
C LEU A 397 -8.88 3.62 -15.54
N LEU A 398 -8.67 2.30 -15.50
CA LEU A 398 -9.74 1.30 -15.50
C LEU A 398 -9.97 0.81 -14.06
N VAL A 399 -11.10 1.20 -13.48
CA VAL A 399 -11.36 1.09 -12.03
C VAL A 399 -12.58 0.21 -11.77
N ALA A 400 -12.38 -0.98 -11.22
CA ALA A 400 -13.47 -1.79 -10.68
C ALA A 400 -13.87 -1.25 -9.29
N ARG A 401 -15.13 -0.87 -9.11
CA ARG A 401 -15.66 -0.40 -7.83
C ARG A 401 -15.73 -1.55 -6.83
N VAL A 402 -14.87 -1.52 -5.82
CA VAL A 402 -14.78 -2.60 -4.86
C VAL A 402 -15.99 -2.59 -3.93
N GLU A 403 -16.72 -3.70 -3.90
CA GLU A 403 -17.83 -3.95 -3.00
C GLU A 403 -17.52 -5.15 -2.09
N PHE A 404 -17.53 -4.89 -0.79
CA PHE A 404 -17.40 -5.89 0.25
C PHE A 404 -18.79 -6.28 0.76
N LYS A 405 -19.19 -7.52 0.49
CA LYS A 405 -20.37 -8.12 1.12
C LYS A 405 -20.11 -8.29 2.62
N ARG A 406 -21.03 -7.78 3.45
CA ARG A 406 -20.96 -7.92 4.91
C ARG A 406 -21.75 -9.14 5.39
N ARG A 407 -21.35 -9.69 6.54
CA ARG A 407 -22.13 -10.70 7.27
C ARG A 407 -23.42 -10.09 7.83
N TYR A 408 -24.33 -10.94 8.28
CA TYR A 408 -25.56 -10.55 8.98
C TYR A 408 -26.53 -9.66 8.17
N ARG A 409 -26.48 -9.74 6.83
CA ARG A 409 -27.30 -8.91 5.92
C ARG A 409 -27.12 -7.39 6.13
N LEU A 410 -25.99 -6.99 6.71
CA LEU A 410 -25.62 -5.57 6.76
C LEU A 410 -25.44 -5.02 5.32
N PRO A 411 -25.73 -3.73 5.08
CA PRO A 411 -25.57 -3.12 3.76
C PRO A 411 -24.16 -3.35 3.21
N ALA A 412 -23.94 -3.42 1.90
CA ALA A 412 -22.59 -3.58 1.37
C ALA A 412 -21.66 -2.41 1.80
N ARG A 413 -20.36 -2.71 1.93
CA ARG A 413 -19.30 -1.72 2.15
C ARG A 413 -18.57 -1.50 0.84
N PHE A 414 -18.12 -0.27 0.59
CA PHE A 414 -17.35 0.03 -0.61
C PHE A 414 -15.91 0.39 -0.26
N GLY A 415 -14.97 0.05 -1.13
CA GLY A 415 -13.59 0.51 -0.98
C GLY A 415 -13.49 2.01 -1.19
N LEU A 416 -12.90 2.74 -0.23
CA LEU A 416 -12.81 4.20 -0.21
C LEU A 416 -12.42 4.80 -1.56
N CYS A 417 -11.25 4.43 -2.09
CA CYS A 417 -10.73 5.03 -3.32
C CYS A 417 -11.57 4.67 -4.56
N SER A 418 -11.91 3.39 -4.74
CA SER A 418 -12.69 2.96 -5.90
C SER A 418 -14.10 3.56 -5.92
N ASN A 419 -14.72 3.77 -4.74
CA ASN A 419 -16.03 4.39 -4.62
C ASN A 419 -15.97 5.91 -4.82
N PHE A 420 -14.92 6.54 -4.27
CA PHE A 420 -14.60 7.95 -4.54
C PHE A 420 -14.47 8.19 -6.06
N LEU A 421 -13.62 7.41 -6.73
CA LEU A 421 -13.39 7.49 -8.18
C LEU A 421 -14.67 7.27 -8.99
N ALA A 422 -15.46 6.24 -8.64
CA ALA A 422 -16.71 5.94 -9.33
C ALA A 422 -17.80 7.03 -9.21
N ARG A 423 -17.65 7.96 -8.26
CA ARG A 423 -18.60 9.06 -8.00
C ARG A 423 -18.09 10.43 -8.46
N LEU A 424 -16.90 10.50 -9.05
CA LEU A 424 -16.33 11.75 -9.52
C LEU A 424 -17.18 12.37 -10.64
N SER A 425 -17.46 13.67 -10.49
CA SER A 425 -18.03 14.52 -11.53
C SER A 425 -16.94 15.06 -12.45
N ILE A 426 -17.31 15.37 -13.69
CA ILE A 426 -16.47 16.12 -14.62
C ILE A 426 -16.09 17.47 -14.00
N GLY A 427 -14.83 17.89 -14.16
CA GLY A 427 -14.28 19.11 -13.58
C GLY A 427 -13.69 18.95 -12.18
N THR A 428 -13.92 17.82 -11.50
CA THR A 428 -13.28 17.56 -10.20
C THR A 428 -11.78 17.35 -10.38
N ARG A 429 -10.96 17.99 -9.54
CA ARG A 429 -9.51 17.79 -9.52
C ARG A 429 -9.12 16.75 -8.48
N VAL A 430 -8.21 15.85 -8.83
CA VAL A 430 -7.76 14.75 -7.99
C VAL A 430 -6.24 14.74 -7.92
N ALA A 431 -5.69 14.60 -6.71
CA ALA A 431 -4.26 14.46 -6.51
C ALA A 431 -3.78 13.07 -6.98
N ILE A 432 -2.89 13.08 -7.96
CA ILE A 432 -2.31 11.90 -8.61
C ILE A 432 -0.79 12.05 -8.65
N ARG A 433 -0.09 10.93 -8.48
CA ARG A 433 1.36 10.81 -8.69
C ARG A 433 1.63 9.61 -9.60
N PHE A 434 2.60 9.71 -10.48
CA PHE A 434 3.06 8.57 -11.28
C PHE A 434 4.19 7.81 -10.60
N LYS A 435 4.18 6.50 -10.76
CA LYS A 435 5.21 5.59 -10.27
C LYS A 435 5.54 4.57 -11.35
N GLU A 436 6.81 4.21 -11.43
CA GLU A 436 7.26 3.11 -12.27
C GLU A 436 6.52 1.81 -11.92
N GLY A 437 6.03 1.12 -12.95
CA GLY A 437 5.39 -0.18 -12.83
C GLY A 437 6.33 -1.27 -12.30
N THR A 438 5.79 -2.45 -12.01
CA THR A 438 6.62 -3.58 -11.53
C THR A 438 7.18 -4.44 -12.66
N MET A 439 6.53 -4.38 -13.83
CA MET A 439 6.88 -5.13 -15.03
C MET A 439 7.82 -4.31 -15.92
N ASP A 440 8.84 -4.98 -16.45
CA ASP A 440 9.76 -4.40 -17.42
C ASP A 440 9.37 -4.84 -18.83
N PHE A 441 8.82 -3.90 -19.60
CA PHE A 441 8.38 -4.11 -20.97
C PHE A 441 9.50 -3.94 -22.01
N ASN A 442 10.74 -3.65 -21.59
CA ASN A 442 11.88 -3.56 -22.49
C ASN A 442 12.36 -4.96 -22.90
N THR A 443 11.78 -5.48 -23.99
CA THR A 443 12.19 -6.77 -24.57
C THR A 443 13.20 -6.55 -25.71
N PRO A 444 14.26 -7.38 -25.82
CA PRO A 444 15.17 -7.35 -26.98
C PRO A 444 14.43 -7.54 -28.31
N GLN A 445 15.04 -7.06 -29.39
CA GLN A 445 14.48 -7.23 -30.73
C GLN A 445 14.27 -8.71 -31.06
N GLY A 446 13.09 -9.05 -31.60
CA GLY A 446 12.73 -10.42 -31.96
C GLY A 446 12.21 -11.28 -30.81
N VAL A 447 12.13 -10.75 -29.59
CA VAL A 447 11.44 -11.37 -28.44
C VAL A 447 9.98 -10.93 -28.43
N THR A 448 9.05 -11.90 -28.39
CA THR A 448 7.61 -11.66 -28.38
C THR A 448 7.12 -11.38 -26.96
N LYS A 449 6.27 -10.36 -26.80
CA LYS A 449 5.57 -10.11 -25.53
C LYS A 449 4.29 -10.96 -25.49
N VAL A 450 4.14 -11.76 -24.44
CA VAL A 450 2.91 -12.53 -24.17
C VAL A 450 2.28 -12.00 -22.89
N CYS A 451 1.22 -11.21 -23.06
CA CYS A 451 0.44 -10.59 -22.00
C CYS A 451 -0.74 -11.49 -21.61
N ILE A 452 -0.92 -11.75 -20.32
CA ILE A 452 -1.98 -12.60 -19.77
C ILE A 452 -2.72 -11.78 -18.72
N ALA A 453 -3.96 -11.40 -19.03
CA ALA A 453 -4.76 -10.53 -18.18
C ALA A 453 -6.07 -11.20 -17.76
N THR A 454 -6.56 -10.82 -16.58
CA THR A 454 -7.95 -11.06 -16.18
C THR A 454 -8.60 -9.78 -15.65
N GLY A 455 -9.84 -9.52 -16.05
CA GLY A 455 -10.59 -8.33 -15.62
C GLY A 455 -9.82 -7.03 -15.85
N THR A 456 -9.69 -6.20 -14.81
CA THR A 456 -8.95 -4.92 -14.89
C THR A 456 -7.44 -5.07 -15.10
N GLY A 457 -6.90 -6.29 -14.98
CA GLY A 457 -5.53 -6.63 -15.33
C GLY A 457 -5.13 -6.33 -16.78
N VAL A 458 -6.10 -6.04 -17.67
CA VAL A 458 -5.84 -5.65 -19.05
C VAL A 458 -5.33 -4.21 -19.19
N ALA A 459 -5.51 -3.37 -18.17
CA ALA A 459 -5.13 -1.95 -18.19
C ALA A 459 -3.66 -1.70 -18.63
N PRO A 460 -2.63 -2.27 -17.98
CA PRO A 460 -1.25 -2.03 -18.38
C PRO A 460 -0.96 -2.53 -19.81
N PHE A 461 -1.62 -3.61 -20.25
CA PHE A 461 -1.39 -4.17 -21.58
C PHE A 461 -2.06 -3.34 -22.68
N ARG A 462 -3.20 -2.69 -22.40
CA ARG A 462 -3.75 -1.69 -23.31
C ARG A 462 -2.74 -0.56 -23.53
N SER A 463 -2.17 -0.04 -22.44
CA SER A 463 -1.14 1.01 -22.49
C SER A 463 0.05 0.59 -23.35
N VAL A 464 0.63 -0.59 -23.09
CA VAL A 464 1.79 -1.12 -23.84
C VAL A 464 1.50 -1.35 -25.32
N ILE A 465 0.35 -1.94 -25.65
CA ILE A 465 -0.04 -2.23 -27.05
C ILE A 465 -0.23 -0.91 -27.82
N ALA A 466 -0.98 0.02 -27.24
CA ALA A 466 -1.26 1.32 -27.87
C ALA A 466 0.01 2.16 -28.02
N GLU A 467 0.90 2.13 -27.03
CA GLU A 467 2.18 2.86 -27.07
C GLU A 467 3.10 2.33 -28.17
N ALA A 468 3.24 1.00 -28.27
CA ALA A 468 4.01 0.37 -29.34
C ALA A 468 3.45 0.73 -30.72
N TYR A 469 2.12 0.65 -30.87
CA TYR A 469 1.45 0.98 -32.13
C TYR A 469 1.64 2.46 -32.52
N ALA A 470 1.46 3.40 -31.59
CA ALA A 470 1.63 4.82 -31.83
C ALA A 470 3.07 5.20 -32.21
N ASN A 471 4.06 4.46 -31.69
CA ASN A 471 5.47 4.63 -32.03
C ASN A 471 5.90 3.87 -33.32
N GLY A 472 4.95 3.21 -34.01
CA GLY A 472 5.23 2.45 -35.24
C GLY A 472 5.90 1.09 -35.01
N ASP A 473 5.93 0.59 -33.77
CA ASP A 473 6.37 -0.78 -33.47
C ASP A 473 5.22 -1.76 -33.75
N HIS A 474 5.30 -2.36 -34.94
CA HIS A 474 4.34 -3.37 -35.39
C HIS A 474 4.74 -4.81 -35.01
N MET A 475 5.72 -5.00 -34.12
CA MET A 475 6.03 -6.33 -33.59
C MET A 475 4.81 -6.91 -32.87
N PRO A 476 4.39 -8.16 -33.19
CA PRO A 476 3.22 -8.75 -32.56
C PRO A 476 3.34 -8.87 -31.04
N ILE A 477 2.33 -8.40 -30.33
CA ILE A 477 2.09 -8.57 -28.90
C ILE A 477 0.86 -9.47 -28.76
N MET A 478 1.04 -10.62 -28.10
CA MET A 478 -0.06 -11.55 -27.84
C MET A 478 -0.74 -11.21 -26.53
N LEU A 479 -2.06 -11.07 -26.53
CA LEU A 479 -2.86 -10.82 -25.33
C LEU A 479 -3.85 -11.96 -25.10
N PHE A 480 -3.66 -12.73 -24.03
CA PHE A 480 -4.61 -13.71 -23.52
C PHE A 480 -5.48 -13.03 -22.46
N PHE A 481 -6.74 -12.75 -22.77
CA PHE A 481 -7.60 -11.93 -21.90
C PHE A 481 -8.81 -12.69 -21.37
N GLY A 482 -8.84 -12.91 -20.06
CA GLY A 482 -9.94 -13.55 -19.35
C GLY A 482 -10.98 -12.56 -18.83
N CYS A 483 -12.23 -12.78 -19.21
CA CYS A 483 -13.39 -12.06 -18.69
C CYS A 483 -14.60 -13.00 -18.56
N ARG A 484 -15.72 -12.51 -18.04
CA ARG A 484 -16.95 -13.31 -17.93
C ARG A 484 -17.59 -13.52 -19.28
N GLY A 485 -17.74 -12.48 -20.08
CA GLY A 485 -18.40 -12.62 -21.38
C GLY A 485 -18.19 -11.45 -22.30
N ARG A 486 -18.37 -11.69 -23.61
CA ARG A 486 -18.16 -10.69 -24.65
C ARG A 486 -19.01 -9.44 -24.46
N ALA A 487 -20.29 -9.61 -24.11
CA ALA A 487 -21.24 -8.51 -23.92
C ALA A 487 -21.26 -7.97 -22.48
N LEU A 488 -20.37 -8.44 -21.60
CA LEU A 488 -20.41 -8.13 -20.16
C LEU A 488 -19.23 -7.27 -19.73
N ASP A 489 -18.03 -7.83 -19.79
CA ASP A 489 -16.80 -7.27 -19.20
C ASP A 489 -15.58 -7.49 -20.10
N TYR A 490 -15.81 -7.58 -21.42
CA TYR A 490 -14.77 -7.62 -22.45
C TYR A 490 -14.22 -6.21 -22.73
N TYR A 491 -13.48 -5.68 -21.76
CA TYR A 491 -12.92 -4.33 -21.82
C TYR A 491 -12.13 -4.07 -23.11
N PHE A 492 -12.40 -2.91 -23.71
CA PHE A 492 -11.78 -2.42 -24.95
C PHE A 492 -11.93 -3.35 -26.15
N GLY A 493 -12.94 -4.23 -26.12
CA GLY A 493 -13.21 -5.22 -27.17
C GLY A 493 -13.24 -4.66 -28.58
N ASP A 494 -13.76 -3.44 -28.73
CA ASP A 494 -13.91 -2.74 -30.00
C ASP A 494 -12.63 -2.00 -30.44
N GLU A 495 -11.66 -1.81 -29.53
CA GLU A 495 -10.39 -1.17 -29.85
C GLU A 495 -9.38 -2.16 -30.41
N TRP A 496 -9.39 -3.42 -29.93
CA TRP A 496 -8.38 -4.41 -30.29
C TRP A 496 -8.18 -4.62 -31.80
N PRO A 497 -9.23 -4.67 -32.64
CA PRO A 497 -9.06 -4.81 -34.09
C PRO A 497 -8.31 -3.65 -34.75
N ASN A 498 -8.22 -2.49 -34.11
CA ASN A 498 -7.54 -1.31 -34.65
C ASN A 498 -6.02 -1.36 -34.46
N TYR A 499 -5.53 -2.22 -33.57
CA TYR A 499 -4.10 -2.39 -33.30
C TYR A 499 -3.53 -3.57 -34.12
N SER A 500 -2.87 -3.27 -35.24
CA SER A 500 -2.30 -4.31 -36.12
C SER A 500 -1.17 -5.13 -35.45
N ASN A 501 -0.58 -4.60 -34.39
CA ASN A 501 0.42 -5.25 -33.56
C ASN A 501 -0.19 -6.13 -32.45
N ALA A 502 -1.51 -6.15 -32.28
CA ALA A 502 -2.18 -6.91 -31.22
C ALA A 502 -2.75 -8.24 -31.75
N VAL A 503 -2.42 -9.35 -31.09
CA VAL A 503 -3.07 -10.65 -31.32
C VAL A 503 -3.82 -11.04 -30.04
N VAL A 504 -5.12 -10.74 -30.01
CA VAL A 504 -5.96 -10.92 -28.81
C VAL A 504 -6.69 -12.26 -28.85
N GLN A 505 -6.53 -13.06 -27.80
CA GLN A 505 -7.21 -14.34 -27.58
C GLN A 505 -8.04 -14.26 -26.29
N PRO A 506 -9.36 -14.00 -26.40
CA PRO A 506 -10.22 -13.90 -25.23
C PRO A 506 -10.62 -15.27 -24.67
N ALA A 507 -10.73 -15.35 -23.35
CA ALA A 507 -11.30 -16.47 -22.61
C ALA A 507 -12.58 -16.01 -21.89
N PHE A 508 -13.74 -16.42 -22.41
CA PHE A 508 -15.05 -16.06 -21.85
C PHE A 508 -15.57 -17.15 -20.93
N SER A 509 -15.57 -16.89 -19.61
CA SER A 509 -15.93 -17.90 -18.62
C SER A 509 -17.44 -18.17 -18.49
N ARG A 510 -18.30 -17.35 -19.09
CA ARG A 510 -19.77 -17.39 -18.96
C ARG A 510 -20.54 -17.37 -20.30
N ASP A 511 -19.88 -17.23 -21.44
CA ASP A 511 -20.55 -17.23 -22.77
C ASP A 511 -21.02 -18.62 -23.20
N SER A 512 -20.54 -19.69 -22.54
CA SER A 512 -20.95 -21.07 -22.82
C SER A 512 -21.17 -21.87 -21.53
N SER A 513 -21.75 -23.08 -21.66
CA SER A 513 -21.90 -24.01 -20.54
C SER A 513 -20.56 -24.49 -19.96
N LYS A 514 -19.52 -24.54 -20.81
CA LYS A 514 -18.14 -24.84 -20.39
C LYS A 514 -17.46 -23.54 -19.99
N LYS A 515 -16.94 -23.48 -18.76
CA LYS A 515 -16.12 -22.36 -18.32
C LYS A 515 -14.76 -22.44 -19.01
N VAL A 516 -14.39 -21.38 -19.72
CA VAL A 516 -13.08 -21.23 -20.36
C VAL A 516 -12.33 -20.10 -19.66
N TYR A 517 -11.12 -20.39 -19.19
CA TYR A 517 -10.24 -19.44 -18.54
C TYR A 517 -8.95 -19.25 -19.34
N VAL A 518 -8.14 -18.26 -18.94
CA VAL A 518 -6.89 -17.92 -19.65
C VAL A 518 -5.92 -19.09 -19.73
N GLN A 519 -5.83 -19.91 -18.67
CA GLN A 519 -5.00 -21.11 -18.65
C GLN A 519 -5.43 -22.17 -19.67
N ASP A 520 -6.71 -22.23 -20.03
CA ASP A 520 -7.22 -23.16 -21.02
C ASP A 520 -6.79 -22.72 -22.42
N VAL A 521 -7.00 -21.43 -22.73
CA VAL A 521 -6.59 -20.82 -24.00
C VAL A 521 -5.07 -20.86 -24.18
N LEU A 522 -4.29 -20.69 -23.11
CA LEU A 522 -2.84 -20.88 -23.14
C LEU A 522 -2.48 -22.31 -23.58
N ARG A 523 -3.12 -23.34 -23.02
CA ARG A 523 -2.87 -24.75 -23.38
C ARG A 523 -3.27 -25.06 -24.81
N GLU A 524 -4.33 -24.44 -25.33
CA GLU A 524 -4.71 -24.56 -26.74
C GLU A 524 -3.60 -24.04 -27.69
N ASN A 525 -2.73 -23.14 -27.21
CA ASN A 525 -1.61 -22.57 -27.96
C ASN A 525 -0.26 -23.24 -27.64
N THR A 526 -0.25 -24.46 -27.08
CA THR A 526 0.97 -25.18 -26.65
C THR A 526 2.05 -25.22 -27.73
N ALA A 527 1.71 -25.56 -28.98
CA ALA A 527 2.70 -25.66 -30.05
C ALA A 527 3.37 -24.31 -30.39
N LEU A 528 2.62 -23.21 -30.34
CA LEU A 528 3.15 -21.88 -30.63
C LEU A 528 4.02 -21.38 -29.47
N LEU A 529 3.46 -21.39 -28.25
CA LEU A 529 4.14 -20.89 -27.06
C LEU A 529 5.36 -21.75 -26.72
N GLY A 530 5.28 -23.07 -26.90
CA GLY A 530 6.41 -23.98 -26.74
C GLY A 530 7.58 -23.65 -27.67
N ARG A 531 7.33 -23.31 -28.94
CA ARG A 531 8.37 -22.84 -29.86
C ARG A 531 9.03 -21.56 -29.38
N PHE A 532 8.26 -20.58 -28.91
CA PHE A 532 8.84 -19.34 -28.41
C PHE A 532 9.69 -19.55 -27.16
N ILE A 533 9.23 -20.39 -26.23
CA ILE A 533 9.98 -20.77 -25.02
C ILE A 533 11.27 -21.48 -25.41
N GLY A 534 11.20 -22.51 -26.25
CA GLY A 534 12.38 -23.28 -26.67
C GLY A 534 13.43 -22.47 -27.43
N GLN A 535 13.03 -21.36 -28.06
CA GLN A 535 13.92 -20.45 -28.78
C GLN A 535 14.40 -19.27 -27.92
N ASN A 536 13.96 -19.15 -26.66
CA ASN A 536 14.19 -17.97 -25.82
C ASN A 536 13.72 -16.65 -26.48
N ARG A 537 12.58 -16.71 -27.20
CA ARG A 537 12.00 -15.57 -27.94
C ARG A 537 10.69 -15.08 -27.35
N VAL A 538 10.52 -15.20 -26.02
CA VAL A 538 9.32 -14.74 -25.32
C VAL A 538 9.62 -14.16 -23.95
N THR A 539 8.84 -13.15 -23.59
CA THR A 539 8.67 -12.70 -22.21
C THR A 539 7.18 -12.68 -21.89
N PHE A 540 6.83 -13.30 -20.76
CA PHE A 540 5.45 -13.41 -20.28
C PHE A 540 5.19 -12.37 -19.20
N TYR A 541 4.01 -11.75 -19.29
CA TYR A 541 3.53 -10.73 -18.36
C TYR A 541 2.14 -11.12 -17.88
N VAL A 542 1.93 -11.17 -16.58
CA VAL A 542 0.67 -11.62 -15.97
C VAL A 542 0.10 -10.53 -15.08
N ALA A 543 -1.13 -10.09 -15.35
CA ALA A 543 -1.78 -9.04 -14.57
C ALA A 543 -3.25 -9.36 -14.19
N GLY A 544 -3.67 -8.94 -13.00
CA GLY A 544 -5.03 -9.14 -12.49
C GLY A 544 -5.09 -9.71 -11.08
N SER A 545 -6.08 -10.56 -10.78
CA SER A 545 -6.31 -11.06 -9.42
C SER A 545 -5.15 -11.91 -8.89
N SER A 546 -4.67 -11.61 -7.69
CA SER A 546 -3.59 -12.34 -6.99
C SER A 546 -3.99 -13.72 -6.45
N GLY A 547 -5.26 -14.10 -6.56
CA GLY A 547 -5.81 -15.36 -6.05
C GLY A 547 -5.35 -16.60 -6.83
N GLN A 548 -6.29 -17.30 -7.46
CA GLN A 548 -5.98 -18.58 -8.12
C GLN A 548 -5.28 -18.39 -9.48
N MET A 549 -5.53 -17.29 -10.19
CA MET A 549 -5.08 -17.06 -11.57
C MET A 549 -3.55 -17.21 -11.75
N PRO A 550 -2.67 -16.63 -10.91
CA PRO A 550 -1.22 -16.77 -11.09
C PRO A 550 -0.72 -18.21 -10.93
N LYS A 551 -1.38 -19.00 -10.08
CA LYS A 551 -1.05 -20.42 -9.87
C LYS A 551 -1.43 -21.22 -11.12
N ASP A 552 -2.62 -20.99 -11.64
CA ASP A 552 -3.13 -21.68 -12.83
C ASP A 552 -2.30 -21.36 -14.08
N VAL A 553 -1.84 -20.11 -14.23
CA VAL A 553 -0.95 -19.69 -15.31
C VAL A 553 0.41 -20.39 -15.21
N ARG A 554 1.02 -20.46 -14.01
CA ARG A 554 2.27 -21.21 -13.80
C ARG A 554 2.12 -22.69 -14.18
N THR A 555 1.03 -23.31 -13.76
CA THR A 555 0.72 -24.70 -14.12
C THR A 555 0.56 -24.84 -15.63
N ALA A 556 -0.20 -23.97 -16.29
CA ALA A 556 -0.37 -24.03 -17.74
C ALA A 556 0.95 -23.85 -18.50
N LEU A 557 1.82 -22.94 -18.07
CA LEU A 557 3.15 -22.78 -18.67
C LEU A 557 4.02 -24.02 -18.44
N SER A 558 3.93 -24.65 -17.26
CA SER A 558 4.64 -25.91 -16.96
C SER A 558 4.15 -27.05 -17.85
N ASP A 559 2.84 -27.12 -18.09
CA ASP A 559 2.22 -28.08 -19.01
C ASP A 559 2.71 -27.84 -20.44
N ILE A 560 2.76 -26.58 -20.90
CA ILE A 560 3.25 -26.21 -22.23
C ILE A 560 4.71 -26.62 -22.42
N VAL A 561 5.57 -26.34 -21.44
CA VAL A 561 7.00 -26.71 -21.48
C VAL A 561 7.16 -28.23 -21.63
N THR A 562 6.42 -29.00 -20.86
CA THR A 562 6.46 -30.47 -20.88
C THR A 562 5.90 -31.02 -22.19
N ASN A 563 4.70 -30.58 -22.58
CA ASN A 563 3.99 -31.11 -23.74
C ASN A 563 4.60 -30.69 -25.08
N ALA A 564 5.29 -29.55 -25.12
CA ALA A 564 6.07 -29.14 -26.29
C ALA A 564 7.47 -29.78 -26.34
N GLY A 565 7.84 -30.62 -25.37
CA GLY A 565 9.12 -31.33 -25.33
C GLY A 565 10.33 -30.45 -25.04
N ILE A 566 10.14 -29.28 -24.41
CA ILE A 566 11.23 -28.34 -24.12
C ILE A 566 12.05 -28.79 -22.90
N SER A 567 11.38 -29.29 -21.87
CA SER A 567 11.99 -29.85 -20.66
C SER A 567 11.04 -30.89 -20.06
N SER A 568 11.58 -31.97 -19.49
CA SER A 568 10.79 -32.92 -18.69
C SER A 568 10.46 -32.36 -17.29
N ASP A 569 11.20 -31.35 -16.84
CA ASP A 569 10.91 -30.58 -15.62
C ASP A 569 10.34 -29.20 -16.01
N GLY A 570 9.04 -29.20 -16.32
CA GLY A 570 8.28 -27.98 -16.61
C GLY A 570 8.30 -26.96 -15.47
N PRO A 571 7.93 -27.35 -14.23
CA PRO A 571 7.91 -26.44 -13.08
C PRO A 571 9.28 -25.81 -12.80
N GLY A 572 10.36 -26.59 -12.86
CA GLY A 572 11.71 -26.07 -12.66
C GLY A 572 12.15 -25.08 -13.74
N LEU A 573 11.76 -25.27 -15.00
CA LEU A 573 12.03 -24.29 -16.06
C LEU A 573 11.22 -23.00 -15.87
N VAL A 574 9.94 -23.09 -15.51
CA VAL A 574 9.09 -21.92 -15.23
C VAL A 574 9.65 -21.11 -14.06
N ALA A 575 10.10 -21.77 -12.99
CA ALA A 575 10.76 -21.10 -11.88
C ALA A 575 12.04 -20.36 -12.31
N LYS A 576 12.85 -20.96 -13.20
CA LYS A 576 14.02 -20.29 -13.80
C LYS A 576 13.63 -19.08 -14.66
N MET A 577 12.53 -19.18 -15.41
CA MET A 577 12.00 -18.07 -16.21
C MET A 577 11.59 -16.88 -15.32
N GLU A 578 10.94 -17.14 -14.18
CA GLU A 578 10.61 -16.09 -13.20
C GLU A 578 11.86 -15.40 -12.65
N LEU A 579 12.85 -16.20 -12.23
CA LEU A 579 14.13 -15.67 -11.73
C LEU A 579 14.88 -14.85 -12.80
N ALA A 580 14.77 -15.24 -14.07
CA ALA A 580 15.35 -14.54 -15.21
C ALA A 580 14.52 -13.36 -15.72
N ARG A 581 13.40 -13.00 -15.06
CA ARG A 581 12.43 -11.98 -15.50
C ARG A 581 11.79 -12.24 -16.88
N LEU A 582 11.82 -13.49 -17.35
CA LEU A 582 11.11 -13.94 -18.54
C LEU A 582 9.64 -14.25 -18.26
N LEU A 583 9.25 -14.36 -16.98
CA LEU A 583 7.86 -14.41 -16.52
C LEU A 583 7.71 -13.42 -15.37
N GLN A 584 6.87 -12.40 -15.56
CA GLN A 584 6.68 -11.30 -14.63
C GLN A 584 5.21 -11.20 -14.21
N PHE A 585 4.96 -10.81 -12.96
CA PHE A 585 3.61 -10.72 -12.38
C PHE A 585 3.36 -9.36 -11.75
N GLU A 586 2.21 -8.76 -12.07
CA GLU A 586 1.63 -7.62 -11.37
C GLU A 586 0.21 -7.98 -10.96
N THR A 587 0.05 -8.52 -9.75
CA THR A 587 -1.26 -9.00 -9.28
C THR A 587 -1.66 -8.42 -7.94
N TRP A 588 -2.96 -8.24 -7.76
CA TRP A 588 -3.55 -7.58 -6.60
C TRP A 588 -4.87 -8.24 -6.17
N PHE A 589 -5.28 -7.99 -4.93
CA PHE A 589 -6.47 -8.57 -4.31
C PHE A 589 -7.77 -7.83 -4.67
#